data_AF-A0A368C7Z5-F1
#
_entry.id   AF-A0A368C7Z5-F1
#
_cell.length_a   1.000
_cell.length_b   1.000
_cell.length_c   1.000
_cell.angle_alpha   90.00
_cell.angle_beta   90.00
_cell.angle_gamma   90.00
#
_symmetry.space_group_name_H-M   'P 1'
#
loop_
_entity.id
_entity.type
_entity.pdbx_description
1 polymer ?
#
loop_
_entity_poly.entity_id
_entity_poly.type
_entity_poly.pdbx_seq_one_letter_code
_entity_poly.pdbx_strand_id
1 'polypeptide(L)'
;MQRILPFRAWLHELKDPAVLRADLIAGISVALVLVPQSMAYAQLAGLPPYYGLYASFLPVMIASLFGSSRQVHTGPVAVVSLLTASALAPIATDPAHYAAYAIMLALMVGVFQLSLGLLQLGFFVDFLS
;
A
#
# COMPACT_ATOMS: atom_id res chain seq x y z
N MET A 1 11.82 21.23 -5.07
CA MET A 1 10.60 21.06 -4.25
C MET A 1 9.57 20.09 -4.85
N GLN A 2 9.34 20.11 -6.18
CA GLN A 2 8.40 19.17 -6.86
C GLN A 2 8.77 17.68 -6.74
N ARG A 3 10.06 17.37 -6.53
CA ARG A 3 10.56 15.99 -6.33
C ARG A 3 10.16 15.36 -4.98
N ILE A 4 9.75 16.15 -3.99
CA ILE A 4 9.45 15.70 -2.61
C ILE A 4 7.96 15.82 -2.30
N LEU A 5 7.26 16.77 -2.92
CA LEU A 5 5.81 17.00 -2.73
C LEU A 5 5.09 17.00 -4.09
N PRO A 6 5.04 15.83 -4.78
CA PRO A 6 4.46 15.71 -6.12
C PRO A 6 2.98 16.09 -6.13
N PHE A 7 2.27 15.90 -5.01
CA PHE A 7 0.85 16.23 -4.91
C PHE A 7 0.50 17.69 -5.21
N ARG A 8 1.43 18.62 -4.99
CA ARG A 8 1.20 20.05 -5.28
C ARG A 8 1.05 20.34 -6.76
N ALA A 9 1.58 19.48 -7.64
CA ALA A 9 1.45 19.65 -9.08
C ALA A 9 -0.01 19.45 -9.51
N TRP A 10 -0.67 18.40 -9.01
CA TRP A 10 -2.03 18.04 -9.39
C TRP A 10 -3.12 18.64 -8.48
N LEU A 11 -2.76 19.13 -7.28
CA LEU A 11 -3.71 19.77 -6.36
C LEU A 11 -4.42 20.99 -6.98
N HIS A 12 -3.76 21.71 -7.90
CA HIS A 12 -4.37 22.84 -8.59
C HIS A 12 -5.50 22.43 -9.56
N GLU A 13 -5.43 21.23 -10.11
CA GLU A 13 -6.43 20.69 -11.05
C GLU A 13 -7.75 20.35 -10.34
N LEU A 14 -7.70 20.02 -9.04
CA LEU A 14 -8.88 19.78 -8.21
C LEU A 14 -9.76 21.03 -8.01
N LYS A 15 -9.28 22.21 -8.41
CA LYS A 15 -10.10 23.44 -8.42
C LYS A 15 -11.21 23.38 -9.47
N ASP A 16 -11.06 22.56 -10.51
CA ASP A 16 -12.10 22.33 -11.50
C ASP A 16 -13.19 21.40 -10.91
N PRO A 17 -14.45 21.86 -10.79
CA PRO A 17 -15.55 21.05 -10.26
C PRO A 17 -15.82 19.77 -11.07
N ALA A 18 -15.50 19.75 -12.37
CA ALA A 18 -15.67 18.57 -13.21
C ALA A 18 -14.64 17.49 -12.85
N VAL A 19 -13.38 17.88 -12.64
CA VAL A 19 -12.30 17.00 -12.20
C VAL A 19 -12.59 16.44 -10.81
N LEU A 20 -13.03 17.30 -9.88
CA LEU A 20 -13.37 16.86 -8.53
C LEU A 20 -14.51 15.82 -8.52
N ARG A 21 -15.55 16.01 -9.35
CA ARG A 21 -16.64 15.04 -9.49
C ARG A 21 -16.16 13.72 -10.08
N ALA A 22 -15.34 13.77 -11.12
CA ALA A 22 -14.79 12.57 -11.76
C ALA A 22 -13.91 11.77 -10.79
N ASP A 23 -13.00 12.44 -10.07
CA ASP A 23 -12.13 11.82 -9.07
C ASP A 23 -12.93 11.21 -7.91
N LEU A 24 -14.01 11.86 -7.48
CA LEU A 24 -14.87 11.35 -6.40
C LEU A 24 -15.62 10.08 -6.83
N ILE A 25 -16.17 10.05 -8.04
CA ILE A 25 -16.83 8.85 -8.59
C ILE A 25 -15.82 7.71 -8.75
N ALA A 26 -14.63 8.01 -9.28
CA ALA A 26 -13.55 7.02 -9.45
C ALA A 26 -13.08 6.49 -8.08
N GLY A 27 -12.87 7.36 -7.10
CA GLY A 27 -12.45 6.99 -5.75
C GLY A 27 -13.47 6.09 -5.05
N ILE A 28 -14.76 6.42 -5.13
CA ILE A 28 -15.83 5.55 -4.59
C ILE A 28 -15.83 4.19 -5.28
N SER A 29 -15.72 4.18 -6.61
CA SER A 29 -15.71 2.93 -7.41
C SER A 29 -14.54 2.03 -7.01
N VAL A 30 -13.34 2.60 -6.86
CA VAL A 30 -12.15 1.87 -6.41
C VAL A 30 -12.31 1.40 -4.97
N ALA A 31 -12.83 2.24 -4.07
CA ALA A 31 -13.03 1.87 -2.66
C ALA A 31 -13.98 0.68 -2.51
N LEU A 32 -15.07 0.63 -3.29
CA LEU A 32 -16.03 -0.47 -3.27
C LEU A 32 -15.41 -1.82 -3.65
N VAL A 33 -14.43 -1.82 -4.56
CA VAL A 33 -13.69 -3.03 -4.94
C VAL A 33 -12.59 -3.35 -3.93
N LEU A 34 -11.89 -2.32 -3.43
CA LEU A 34 -10.75 -2.46 -2.53
C LEU A 34 -11.13 -3.03 -1.16
N VAL A 35 -12.30 -2.69 -0.63
CA VAL A 35 -12.77 -3.17 0.69
C VAL A 35 -12.85 -4.71 0.75
N PRO A 36 -13.66 -5.40 -0.08
CA PRO A 36 -13.73 -6.86 -0.05
C PRO A 36 -12.40 -7.51 -0.49
N GLN A 37 -11.69 -6.91 -1.44
CA GLN A 37 -10.41 -7.42 -1.93
C GLN A 37 -9.34 -7.43 -0.84
N SER A 38 -9.18 -6.33 -0.10
CA SER A 38 -8.20 -6.23 0.99
C SER A 38 -8.52 -7.17 2.15
N MET A 39 -9.80 -7.38 2.46
CA MET A 39 -10.25 -8.35 3.46
C MET A 39 -9.91 -9.79 3.06
N ALA A 40 -10.03 -10.14 1.77
CA ALA A 40 -9.61 -11.44 1.26
C ALA A 40 -8.07 -11.59 1.33
N TYR A 41 -7.33 -10.54 1.00
CA TYR A 41 -5.87 -10.56 1.04
C TYR A 41 -5.29 -10.63 2.45
N ALA A 42 -5.97 -10.05 3.45
CA ALA A 42 -5.59 -10.26 4.86
C ALA A 42 -5.71 -11.74 5.25
N GLN A 43 -6.77 -12.41 4.82
CA GLN A 43 -6.96 -13.84 5.07
C GLN A 43 -5.90 -14.69 4.36
N LEU A 44 -5.51 -14.34 3.13
CA LEU A 44 -4.38 -14.99 2.44
C LEU A 44 -3.05 -14.84 3.22
N ALA A 45 -2.90 -13.74 3.96
CA ALA A 45 -1.75 -13.50 4.83
C ALA A 45 -1.89 -14.17 6.22
N GLY A 46 -2.93 -14.96 6.47
CA GLY A 46 -3.17 -15.59 7.77
C GLY A 46 -3.73 -14.66 8.85
N LEU A 47 -4.18 -13.45 8.48
CA LEU A 47 -4.70 -12.44 9.40
C LEU A 47 -6.24 -12.34 9.37
N PRO A 48 -6.86 -11.87 10.47
CA PRO A 48 -8.27 -11.51 10.45
C PRO A 48 -8.60 -10.46 9.37
N PRO A 49 -9.79 -10.52 8.75
CA PRO A 49 -10.14 -9.66 7.61
C PRO A 49 -10.02 -8.15 7.86
N TYR A 50 -10.26 -7.70 9.10
CA TYR A 50 -10.21 -6.29 9.45
C TYR A 50 -8.79 -5.69 9.34
N TYR A 51 -7.73 -6.51 9.39
CA TYR A 51 -6.36 -6.05 9.10
C TYR A 51 -6.20 -5.59 7.65
N GLY A 52 -6.98 -6.16 6.73
CA GLY A 52 -7.02 -5.74 5.33
C GLY A 52 -7.48 -4.29 5.20
N LEU A 53 -8.46 -3.88 6.01
CA LEU A 53 -8.97 -2.51 6.04
C LEU A 53 -7.91 -1.52 6.53
N TYR A 54 -7.13 -1.89 7.55
CA TYR A 54 -6.01 -1.06 8.02
C TYR A 54 -4.94 -0.92 6.94
N ALA A 55 -4.62 -2.02 6.26
CA ALA A 55 -3.62 -2.06 5.20
C ALA A 55 -4.06 -1.33 3.92
N SER A 56 -5.36 -1.23 3.65
CA SER A 56 -5.91 -0.50 2.50
C SER A 56 -6.23 0.96 2.77
N PHE A 57 -6.22 1.41 4.03
CA PHE A 57 -6.55 2.79 4.39
C PHE A 57 -5.31 3.63 4.68
N LEU A 58 -4.57 3.33 5.75
CA LEU A 58 -3.47 4.18 6.22
C LEU A 58 -2.31 4.25 5.22
N PRO A 59 -1.77 3.11 4.72
CA PRO A 59 -0.64 3.14 3.78
C PRO A 59 -1.01 3.84 2.47
N VAL A 60 -2.23 3.64 1.97
CA VAL A 60 -2.70 4.21 0.71
C VAL A 60 -2.87 5.72 0.83
N MET A 61 -3.45 6.19 1.95
CA MET A 61 -3.56 7.62 2.24
C MET A 61 -2.17 8.27 2.31
N ILE A 62 -1.21 7.67 3.01
CA ILE A 62 0.16 8.19 3.08
C ILE A 62 0.82 8.15 1.70
N ALA A 63 0.76 7.01 1.00
CA ALA A 63 1.38 6.83 -0.32
C ALA A 63 0.84 7.80 -1.36
N SER A 64 -0.45 8.12 -1.35
CA SER A 64 -1.06 9.08 -2.29
C SER A 64 -0.48 10.51 -2.19
N LEU A 65 0.09 10.89 -1.04
CA LEU A 65 0.76 12.18 -0.87
C LEU A 65 2.17 12.21 -1.48
N PHE A 66 2.84 11.06 -1.51
CA PHE A 66 4.20 10.91 -2.04
C PHE A 66 4.25 10.31 -3.45
N GLY A 67 3.11 9.87 -3.97
CA GLY A 67 2.98 9.27 -5.29
C GLY A 67 3.34 10.26 -6.40
N SER A 68 4.21 9.81 -7.31
CA SER A 68 4.64 10.59 -8.48
C SER A 68 3.59 10.65 -9.61
N SER A 69 2.51 9.86 -9.52
CA SER A 69 1.44 9.77 -10.52
C SER A 69 0.06 9.83 -9.87
N ARG A 70 -0.86 10.57 -10.52
CA ARG A 70 -2.27 10.71 -10.10
C ARG A 70 -3.05 9.40 -10.13
N GLN A 71 -2.64 8.44 -10.95
CA GLN A 71 -3.41 7.21 -11.22
C GLN A 71 -2.82 5.97 -10.53
N VAL A 72 -1.65 6.11 -9.90
CA VAL A 72 -1.01 4.98 -9.22
C VAL A 72 -1.79 4.65 -7.95
N HIS A 73 -2.41 3.48 -7.96
CA HIS A 73 -3.03 2.89 -6.78
C HIS A 73 -2.02 1.98 -6.09
N THR A 74 -1.77 2.25 -4.81
CA THR A 74 -1.01 1.37 -3.92
C THR A 74 -1.99 0.74 -2.96
N GLY A 75 -1.88 -0.56 -2.70
CA GLY A 75 -2.77 -1.28 -1.78
C GLY A 75 -2.26 -2.69 -1.52
N PRO A 76 -2.95 -3.45 -0.64
CA PRO A 76 -2.64 -4.86 -0.43
C PRO A 76 -2.74 -5.64 -1.75
N VAL A 77 -1.82 -6.58 -1.98
CA VAL A 77 -1.78 -7.41 -3.19
C VAL A 77 -1.68 -8.88 -2.79
N ALA A 78 -2.40 -9.75 -3.50
CA ALA A 78 -2.46 -11.20 -3.22
C ALA A 78 -1.06 -11.83 -3.09
N VAL A 79 -0.12 -11.49 -3.97
CA VAL A 79 1.25 -12.04 -3.95
C VAL A 79 1.97 -11.67 -2.65
N VAL A 80 1.89 -10.40 -2.23
CA VAL A 80 2.54 -9.95 -0.99
C VAL A 80 1.90 -10.61 0.23
N SER A 81 0.59 -10.82 0.23
CA SER A 81 -0.10 -11.56 1.28
C SER A 81 0.37 -13.00 1.40
N LEU A 82 0.48 -13.71 0.28
CA LEU A 82 0.98 -15.09 0.26
C LEU A 82 2.44 -15.17 0.69
N LEU A 83 3.28 -14.22 0.28
CA LEU A 83 4.68 -14.12 0.71
C LEU A 83 4.80 -13.81 2.20
N THR A 84 3.90 -13.01 2.76
CA THR A 84 3.82 -12.74 4.20
C THR A 84 3.50 -14.02 4.95
N ALA A 85 2.48 -14.76 4.50
CA ALA A 85 2.11 -16.04 5.12
C ALA A 85 3.25 -17.07 5.04
N SER A 86 3.92 -17.19 3.89
CA SER A 86 5.03 -18.13 3.72
C SER A 86 6.27 -17.77 4.55
N ALA A 87 6.58 -16.47 4.68
CA ALA A 87 7.68 -16.00 5.51
C ALA A 87 7.44 -16.24 7.01
N LEU A 88 6.18 -16.15 7.46
CA LEU A 88 5.81 -16.36 8.85
C LEU A 88 5.56 -17.82 9.21
N ALA A 89 5.20 -18.67 8.25
CA ALA A 89 4.89 -20.09 8.47
C ALA A 89 5.91 -20.86 9.36
N PRO A 90 7.24 -20.70 9.21
CA PRO A 90 8.20 -21.45 10.04
C PRO A 90 8.38 -20.89 11.47
N ILE A 91 7.97 -19.65 11.75
CA ILE A 91 8.31 -18.94 13.00
C ILE A 91 7.09 -18.55 13.83
N ALA A 92 5.93 -18.35 13.21
CA ALA A 92 4.69 -17.92 13.85
C ALA A 92 3.80 -19.12 14.19
N THR A 93 4.31 -20.04 15.02
CA THR A 93 3.60 -21.27 15.41
C THR A 93 2.47 -21.02 16.40
N ASP A 94 2.51 -19.92 17.14
CA ASP A 94 1.44 -19.49 18.05
C ASP A 94 0.52 -18.46 17.36
N PRO A 95 -0.77 -18.81 17.12
CA PRO A 95 -1.75 -17.89 16.54
C PRO A 95 -1.94 -16.59 17.34
N ALA A 96 -1.71 -16.60 18.66
CA ALA A 96 -1.87 -15.41 19.50
C ALA A 96 -0.87 -14.30 19.14
N HIS A 97 0.32 -14.69 18.66
CA HIS A 97 1.41 -13.77 18.32
C HIS A 97 1.54 -13.52 16.81
N TYR A 98 0.76 -14.20 15.97
CA TYR A 98 0.86 -14.14 14.51
C TYR A 98 0.74 -12.70 13.98
N ALA A 99 -0.24 -11.93 14.49
CA ALA A 99 -0.42 -10.54 14.10
C ALA A 99 0.78 -9.66 14.45
N ALA A 100 1.41 -9.88 15.60
CA ALA A 100 2.60 -9.13 16.00
C ALA A 100 3.79 -9.43 15.07
N TYR A 101 3.99 -10.70 14.68
CA TYR A 101 5.02 -11.06 13.71
C TYR A 101 4.77 -10.44 12.33
N ALA A 102 3.51 -10.43 11.86
CA ALA A 102 3.15 -9.78 10.60
C ALA A 102 3.40 -8.27 10.62
N ILE A 103 3.05 -7.59 11.71
CA ILE A 103 3.32 -6.16 11.90
C ILE A 103 4.83 -5.88 11.92
N MET A 104 5.60 -6.70 12.64
CA MET A 104 7.06 -6.57 12.70
C MET A 104 7.70 -6.77 11.31
N LEU A 105 7.26 -7.79 10.57
CA LEU A 105 7.73 -8.03 9.21
C LEU A 105 7.42 -6.84 8.30
N ALA A 106 6.19 -6.31 8.36
CA ALA A 106 5.80 -5.13 7.60
C ALA A 106 6.67 -3.90 7.94
N LEU A 107 6.99 -3.71 9.22
CA LEU A 107 7.88 -2.64 9.68
C LEU A 107 9.31 -2.81 9.14
N MET A 108 9.87 -4.02 9.23
CA MET A 108 11.21 -4.33 8.70
C MET A 108 11.29 -4.09 7.20
N VAL A 109 10.28 -4.55 6.44
CA VAL A 109 10.17 -4.31 5.00
C VAL A 109 10.06 -2.81 4.72
N GLY A 110 9.27 -2.07 5.47
CA GLY A 110 9.16 -0.62 5.33
C GLY A 110 10.48 0.11 5.56
N VAL A 111 11.21 -0.22 6.63
CA VAL A 111 12.55 0.34 6.91
C VAL A 111 13.54 0.00 5.79
N PHE A 112 13.49 -1.24 5.29
CA PHE A 112 14.33 -1.67 4.18
C PHE A 112 14.02 -0.88 2.90
N GLN A 113 12.74 -0.76 2.52
CA GLN A 113 12.31 0.03 1.37
C GLN A 113 12.69 1.51 1.50
N LEU A 114 12.52 2.12 2.69
CA LEU A 114 12.95 3.49 2.94
C LEU A 114 14.47 3.65 2.79
N SER A 115 15.25 2.68 3.28
CA SER A 115 16.70 2.68 3.14
C SER A 115 17.14 2.61 1.68
N LEU A 116 16.52 1.73 0.88
CA LEU A 116 16.76 1.66 -0.56
C LEU A 116 16.39 2.97 -1.28
N GLY A 117 15.27 3.58 -0.89
CA GLY A 117 14.82 4.87 -1.42
C GLY A 117 15.79 6.01 -1.11
N LEU A 118 16.32 6.06 0.12
CA LEU A 118 17.32 7.05 0.54
C LEU A 118 18.64 6.89 -0.22
N LEU A 119 19.06 5.65 -0.49
CA LEU A 119 20.23 5.34 -1.29
C LEU A 119 20.02 5.51 -2.80
N GLN A 120 18.81 5.91 -3.22
CA GLN A 120 18.42 6.06 -4.63
C GLN A 120 18.65 4.79 -5.48
N LEU A 121 18.53 3.61 -4.86
CA LEU A 121 18.76 2.32 -5.52
C LEU A 121 17.60 1.90 -6.45
N GLY A 122 16.59 2.77 -6.63
CA GLY A 122 15.51 2.56 -7.60
C GLY A 122 16.00 2.35 -9.03
N PHE A 123 17.16 2.91 -9.39
CA PHE A 123 17.80 2.68 -10.71
C PHE A 123 18.05 1.20 -11.00
N PHE A 124 18.33 0.36 -9.99
CA PHE A 124 18.52 -1.08 -10.20
C PHE A 124 17.21 -1.81 -10.51
N VAL A 125 16.07 -1.26 -10.07
CA VAL A 125 14.74 -1.82 -10.34
C VAL A 125 14.34 -1.59 -11.80
N ASP A 126 14.82 -0.50 -12.43
CA ASP A 126 14.59 -0.23 -13.86
C ASP A 126 15.27 -1.26 -14.79
N PHE A 127 16.24 -2.03 -14.30
CA PHE A 127 16.89 -3.14 -15.05
C PHE A 127 16.24 -4.51 -14.83
N LEU A 128 15.29 -4.61 -13.90
CA LEU A 128 14.48 -5.82 -13.75
C LEU A 128 13.41 -5.81 -14.86
N SER A 129 13.80 -6.29 -16.05
CA SER A 129 12.90 -6.60 -17.16
C SER A 129 12.19 -7.94 -16.96
#